data_AF-A0A9Q0FA78-F1
#
_entry.id   AF-A0A9Q0FA78-F1
#
_cell.length_a   1.000
_cell.length_b   1.000
_cell.length_c   1.000
_cell.angle_alpha   90.00
_cell.angle_beta   90.00
_cell.angle_gamma   90.00
#
_symmetry.space_group_name_H-M   'P 1'
#
loop_
_entity.id
_entity.type
_entity.pdbx_description
1 polymer ?
#
loop_
_entity_poly.entity_id
_entity_poly.type
_entity_poly.pdbx_seq_one_letter_code
_entity_poly.pdbx_strand_id
1 'polypeptide(L)'
;MFDRQTTSASLSTLAAAAPKLPSEITGKTVEEIIKEWNSELQERTGKFRKQAAAIAEWDKRILRNRDVLLRLETEVAKVVETQAAVERQMELIETHQQEVDKALQSMEEEAERIYKDERGLLLDDEAASTRDAMYEQAEFIERELEQMTEQVKSVIQTLNSNQGGDLEAIDGMTPLDVVVRILNNQLSSLIWIDEKAEEFSSRIQKLAIQGSAADRELIGPRF
;
A
#
# COMPACT_ATOMS: atom_id res chain seq x y z
N MET A 1 9.52 89.15 25.55
CA MET A 1 10.18 87.86 25.28
C MET A 1 9.11 86.93 24.71
N PHE A 2 9.46 86.20 23.65
CA PHE A 2 8.67 85.25 22.85
C PHE A 2 8.04 85.78 21.54
N ASP A 3 8.85 85.58 20.48
CA ASP A 3 8.51 85.44 19.07
C ASP A 3 7.30 84.56 18.78
N ARG A 4 6.56 84.91 17.71
CA ARG A 4 5.99 83.91 16.81
C ARG A 4 6.15 84.33 15.35
N GLN A 5 6.75 83.42 14.60
CA GLN A 5 7.11 83.50 13.19
C GLN A 5 5.90 83.56 12.25
N THR A 6 6.15 84.31 11.17
CA THR A 6 5.63 84.26 9.79
C THR A 6 4.90 83.00 9.31
N THR A 7 3.89 83.21 8.47
CA THR A 7 3.79 82.50 7.18
C THR A 7 2.91 83.30 6.20
N SER A 8 3.56 83.96 5.24
CA SER A 8 2.89 84.56 4.08
C SER A 8 2.96 83.55 2.95
N ALA A 9 1.81 83.06 2.49
CA ALA A 9 1.73 82.09 1.41
C ALA A 9 1.87 82.81 0.06
N SER A 10 3.02 82.65 -0.59
CA SER A 10 3.23 83.04 -1.98
C SER A 10 2.58 82.01 -2.90
N LEU A 11 1.51 82.42 -3.60
CA LEU A 11 0.88 81.66 -4.69
C LEU A 11 1.79 81.68 -5.91
N SER A 12 2.68 80.70 -6.03
CA SER A 12 3.37 80.39 -7.27
C SER A 12 2.39 79.73 -8.23
N THR A 13 1.95 80.47 -9.26
CA THR A 13 1.32 79.91 -10.46
C THR A 13 2.33 79.02 -11.18
N LEU A 14 2.33 77.73 -10.84
CA LEU A 14 2.92 76.69 -11.68
C LEU A 14 2.02 76.58 -12.92
N ALA A 15 2.46 77.17 -14.02
CA ALA A 15 1.94 76.82 -15.34
C ALA A 15 1.98 75.29 -15.44
N ALA A 16 0.81 74.66 -15.55
CA ALA A 16 0.70 73.24 -15.78
C ALA A 16 1.44 72.92 -17.08
N ALA A 17 2.63 72.36 -16.96
CA ALA A 17 3.29 71.74 -18.10
C ALA A 17 2.34 70.66 -18.60
N ALA A 18 1.80 70.86 -19.80
CA ALA A 18 1.02 69.85 -20.49
C ALA A 18 1.79 68.51 -20.42
N PRO A 19 1.10 67.39 -20.13
CA PRO A 19 1.77 66.10 -20.01
C PRO A 19 2.56 65.87 -21.30
N LYS A 20 3.88 65.69 -21.16
CA LYS A 20 4.76 65.32 -22.27
C LYS A 20 4.30 63.92 -22.70
N LEU A 21 3.48 63.91 -23.74
CA LEU A 21 3.02 62.73 -24.43
C LEU A 21 4.25 61.85 -24.74
N PRO A 22 4.20 60.53 -24.46
CA PRO A 22 5.32 59.63 -24.71
C PRO A 22 5.83 59.80 -26.15
N SER A 23 7.14 59.88 -26.32
CA SER A 23 7.82 60.34 -27.54
C SER A 23 7.57 59.54 -28.85
N GLU A 24 6.64 58.58 -28.85
CA GLU A 24 6.23 57.80 -30.03
C GLU A 24 5.18 58.50 -30.91
N ILE A 25 4.57 59.58 -30.40
CA ILE A 25 3.46 60.30 -31.04
C ILE A 25 3.84 61.66 -31.65
N THR A 26 5.06 62.15 -31.39
CA THR A 26 5.55 63.39 -31.99
C THR A 26 6.03 63.16 -33.42
N GLY A 27 5.26 63.61 -34.40
CA GLY A 27 5.60 63.53 -35.84
C GLY A 27 4.73 62.58 -36.67
N LYS A 28 3.83 61.81 -36.03
CA LYS A 28 2.86 60.95 -36.72
C LYS A 28 1.51 61.66 -36.88
N THR A 29 0.82 61.42 -37.98
CA THR A 29 -0.56 61.88 -38.17
C THR A 29 -1.51 61.12 -37.24
N VAL A 30 -2.64 61.73 -36.86
CA VAL A 30 -3.63 61.09 -35.97
C VAL A 30 -4.09 59.72 -36.52
N GLU A 31 -4.18 59.59 -37.85
CA GLU A 31 -4.51 58.32 -38.52
C GLU A 31 -3.45 57.24 -38.32
N GLU A 32 -2.15 57.58 -38.37
CA GLU A 32 -1.07 56.63 -38.11
C GLU A 32 -1.10 56.12 -36.67
N ILE A 33 -1.42 57.00 -35.72
CA ILE A 33 -1.54 56.65 -34.29
C ILE A 33 -2.72 55.70 -34.07
N ILE A 34 -3.88 55.98 -34.70
CA ILE A 34 -5.06 55.10 -34.62
C ILE A 34 -4.76 53.74 -35.24
N LYS A 35 -4.04 53.71 -36.37
CA LYS A 35 -3.67 52.46 -37.05
C LYS A 35 -2.71 51.62 -36.21
N GLU A 36 -1.73 52.24 -35.58
CA GLU A 36 -0.78 51.59 -34.66
C GLU A 36 -1.50 50.99 -33.45
N TRP A 37 -2.36 51.78 -32.78
CA TRP A 37 -3.14 51.30 -31.64
C TRP A 37 -4.10 50.16 -32.01
N ASN A 38 -4.71 50.21 -33.19
CA ASN A 38 -5.58 49.13 -33.66
C ASN A 38 -4.78 47.84 -33.93
N SER A 39 -3.60 47.97 -34.55
CA SER A 39 -2.68 46.85 -34.76
C SER A 39 -2.23 46.24 -33.44
N GLU A 40 -1.81 47.06 -32.48
CA GLU A 40 -1.37 46.61 -31.16
C GLU A 40 -2.52 45.96 -30.37
N LEU A 41 -3.72 46.55 -30.43
CA LEU A 41 -4.92 45.98 -29.80
C LEU A 41 -5.25 44.61 -30.39
N GLN A 42 -5.18 44.47 -31.71
CA GLN A 42 -5.45 43.19 -32.39
C GLN A 42 -4.39 42.14 -32.02
N GLU A 43 -3.11 42.53 -31.95
CA GLU A 43 -2.02 41.65 -31.52
C GLU A 43 -2.19 41.19 -30.06
N ARG A 44 -2.44 42.13 -29.14
CA ARG A 44 -2.66 41.82 -27.71
C ARG A 44 -3.91 40.98 -27.50
N THR A 45 -4.98 41.24 -28.25
CA THR A 45 -6.20 40.41 -28.23
C THR A 45 -5.91 38.98 -28.71
N GLY A 46 -5.07 38.83 -29.74
CA GLY A 46 -4.61 37.51 -30.21
C GLY A 46 -3.80 36.75 -29.15
N LYS A 47 -2.84 37.42 -28.50
CA LYS A 47 -2.05 36.84 -27.39
C LYS A 47 -2.93 36.46 -26.20
N PHE A 48 -3.86 37.34 -25.81
CA PHE A 48 -4.81 37.09 -24.73
C PHE A 48 -5.67 35.86 -25.01
N ARG A 49 -6.22 35.71 -26.22
CA ARG A 49 -6.97 34.50 -26.60
C ARG A 49 -6.14 33.22 -26.49
N LYS A 50 -4.87 33.25 -26.94
CA LYS A 50 -3.97 32.09 -26.82
C LYS A 50 -3.69 31.74 -25.36
N GLN A 51 -3.45 32.74 -24.51
CA GLN A 51 -3.24 32.54 -23.08
C GLN A 51 -4.50 32.00 -22.40
N ALA A 52 -5.67 32.55 -22.69
CA ALA A 52 -6.94 32.06 -22.16
C ALA A 52 -7.20 30.60 -22.55
N ALA A 53 -6.87 30.20 -23.79
CA ALA A 53 -6.97 28.81 -24.22
C ALA A 53 -5.98 27.88 -23.49
N ALA A 54 -4.73 28.34 -23.27
CA ALA A 54 -3.74 27.58 -22.52
C ALA A 54 -4.15 27.41 -21.05
N ILE A 55 -4.65 28.46 -20.41
CA ILE A 55 -5.19 28.42 -19.03
C ILE A 55 -6.36 27.44 -18.95
N ALA A 56 -7.29 27.48 -19.91
CA ALA A 56 -8.42 26.54 -19.92
C ALA A 56 -7.96 25.08 -20.04
N GLU A 57 -6.89 24.79 -20.78
CA GLU A 57 -6.34 23.44 -20.86
C GLU A 57 -5.62 23.02 -19.56
N TRP A 58 -4.90 23.96 -18.94
CA TRP A 58 -4.29 23.73 -17.63
C TRP A 58 -5.34 23.47 -16.55
N ASP A 59 -6.43 24.22 -16.52
CA ASP A 59 -7.55 24.00 -15.59
C ASP A 59 -8.15 22.60 -15.77
N LYS A 60 -8.38 22.15 -17.01
CA LYS A 60 -8.83 20.78 -17.28
C LYS A 60 -7.85 19.73 -16.77
N ARG A 61 -6.54 19.99 -16.86
CA ARG A 61 -5.53 19.06 -16.35
C ARG A 61 -5.48 19.05 -14.83
N ILE A 62 -5.62 20.21 -14.18
CA ILE A 62 -5.70 20.33 -12.73
C ILE A 62 -6.92 19.57 -12.20
N LEU A 63 -8.09 19.71 -12.84
CA LEU A 63 -9.30 18.98 -12.45
C LEU A 63 -9.12 17.47 -12.57
N ARG A 64 -8.56 16.98 -13.69
CA ARG A 64 -8.26 15.54 -13.85
C ARG A 64 -7.30 15.02 -12.77
N ASN A 65 -6.25 15.79 -12.46
CA ASN A 65 -5.30 15.41 -11.42
C ASN A 65 -5.96 15.40 -10.04
N ARG A 66 -6.86 16.36 -9.75
CA ARG A 66 -7.67 16.37 -8.53
C ARG A 66 -8.51 15.10 -8.41
N ASP A 67 -9.17 14.66 -9.48
CA ASP A 67 -9.99 13.44 -9.45
C ASP A 67 -9.15 12.18 -9.22
N VAL A 68 -7.91 12.16 -9.70
CA VAL A 68 -6.95 11.09 -9.39
C VAL A 68 -6.53 11.15 -7.92
N LEU A 69 -6.22 12.34 -7.39
CA LEU A 69 -5.83 12.53 -6.00
C LEU A 69 -6.93 12.13 -5.01
N LEU A 70 -8.19 12.48 -5.29
CA LEU A 70 -9.34 12.09 -4.46
C LEU A 70 -9.54 10.56 -4.43
N ARG A 71 -9.34 9.90 -5.57
CA ARG A 71 -9.36 8.43 -5.62
C ARG A 71 -8.22 7.82 -4.82
N LEU A 72 -7.02 8.37 -4.97
CA LEU A 72 -5.86 7.91 -4.22
C LEU A 72 -6.07 8.11 -2.71
N GLU A 73 -6.61 9.25 -2.28
CA GLU A 73 -6.96 9.52 -0.88
C GLU A 73 -7.93 8.46 -0.34
N THR A 74 -8.96 8.12 -1.11
CA THR A 74 -9.93 7.08 -0.73
C THR A 74 -9.26 5.71 -0.58
N GLU A 75 -8.38 5.33 -1.51
CA GLU A 75 -7.65 4.06 -1.43
C GLU A 75 -6.66 4.05 -0.26
N VAL A 76 -5.96 5.16 0.00
CA VAL A 76 -5.07 5.29 1.16
C VAL A 76 -5.85 5.17 2.47
N ALA A 77 -7.04 5.76 2.56
CA ALA A 77 -7.89 5.62 3.75
C ALA A 77 -8.27 4.15 3.99
N LYS A 78 -8.62 3.39 2.94
CA LYS A 78 -8.88 1.95 3.05
C LYS A 78 -7.63 1.19 3.51
N VAL A 79 -6.47 1.50 2.94
CA VAL A 79 -5.20 0.84 3.34
C VAL A 79 -4.93 1.10 4.83
N VAL A 80 -5.09 2.33 5.31
CA VAL A 80 -4.94 2.66 6.73
C VAL A 80 -5.91 1.89 7.61
N GLU A 81 -7.18 1.76 7.19
CA GLU A 81 -8.17 0.96 7.92
C GLU A 81 -7.75 -0.53 7.99
N THR A 82 -7.31 -1.10 6.85
CA THR A 82 -6.84 -2.49 6.82
C THR A 82 -5.59 -2.70 7.65
N GLN A 83 -4.65 -1.74 7.64
CA GLN A 83 -3.45 -1.80 8.47
C GLN A 83 -3.81 -1.77 9.96
N ALA A 84 -4.72 -0.88 10.35
CA ALA A 84 -5.21 -0.85 11.74
C ALA A 84 -5.96 -2.14 12.14
N ALA A 85 -6.64 -2.80 11.20
CA ALA A 85 -7.24 -4.10 11.45
C ALA A 85 -6.20 -5.20 11.67
N VAL A 86 -5.15 -5.24 10.84
CA VAL A 86 -4.04 -6.18 10.98
C VAL A 86 -3.28 -5.96 12.30
N GLU A 87 -3.02 -4.71 12.68
CA GLU A 87 -2.36 -4.38 13.95
C GLU A 87 -3.13 -4.96 15.14
N ARG A 88 -4.46 -4.74 15.18
CA ARG A 88 -5.31 -5.31 16.24
C ARG A 88 -5.29 -6.84 16.26
N GLN A 89 -5.21 -7.48 15.09
CA GLN A 89 -5.08 -8.93 15.01
C GLN A 89 -3.72 -9.41 15.53
N MET A 90 -2.64 -8.68 15.25
CA MET A 90 -1.32 -8.98 15.79
C MET A 90 -1.29 -8.82 17.32
N GLU A 91 -1.83 -7.73 17.86
CA GLU A 91 -1.96 -7.53 19.32
C GLU A 91 -2.75 -8.66 19.99
N LEU A 92 -3.85 -9.12 19.36
CA LEU A 92 -4.63 -10.25 19.85
C LEU A 92 -3.82 -11.55 19.85
N ILE A 93 -3.10 -11.82 18.76
CA ILE A 93 -2.25 -13.01 18.64
C ILE A 93 -1.14 -12.97 19.68
N GLU A 94 -0.50 -11.82 19.90
CA GLU A 94 0.54 -11.64 20.91
C GLU A 94 -0.01 -11.89 22.31
N THR A 95 -1.21 -11.38 22.62
CA THR A 95 -1.88 -11.63 23.91
C THR A 95 -2.17 -13.12 24.09
N HIS A 96 -2.71 -13.79 23.07
CA HIS A 96 -2.95 -15.23 23.12
C HIS A 96 -1.66 -16.04 23.29
N GLN A 97 -0.56 -15.65 22.63
CA GLN A 97 0.74 -16.30 22.80
C GLN A 97 1.24 -16.16 24.25
N GLN A 98 1.16 -14.96 24.84
CA GLN A 98 1.53 -14.74 26.24
C GLN A 98 0.66 -15.55 27.22
N GLU A 99 -0.64 -15.67 26.96
CA GLU A 99 -1.54 -16.49 27.78
C GLU A 99 -1.21 -17.98 27.69
N VAL A 100 -0.92 -18.49 26.49
CA VAL A 100 -0.49 -19.88 26.27
C VAL A 100 0.84 -20.15 26.96
N ASP A 101 1.84 -19.28 26.81
CA ASP A 101 3.15 -19.41 27.46
C ASP A 101 3.00 -19.48 28.98
N LYS A 102 2.17 -18.61 29.56
CA LYS A 102 1.90 -18.61 30.99
C LYS A 102 1.17 -19.87 31.45
N ALA A 103 0.21 -20.36 30.66
CA ALA A 103 -0.50 -21.60 30.96
C ALA A 103 0.45 -22.81 30.90
N LEU A 104 1.33 -22.86 29.90
CA LEU A 104 2.36 -23.89 29.76
C LEU A 104 3.31 -23.86 30.95
N GLN A 105 3.85 -22.69 31.31
CA GLN A 105 4.74 -22.55 32.47
C GLN A 105 4.07 -23.05 33.76
N SER A 106 2.78 -22.71 33.97
CA SER A 106 2.03 -23.21 35.13
C SER A 106 1.84 -24.73 35.11
N MET A 107 1.63 -25.32 33.94
CA MET A 107 1.51 -26.78 33.80
C MET A 107 2.85 -27.48 34.02
N GLU A 108 3.95 -26.92 33.51
CA GLU A 108 5.32 -27.41 33.73
C GLU A 108 5.69 -27.37 35.21
N GLU A 109 5.38 -26.28 35.92
CA GLU A 109 5.63 -26.16 37.35
C GLU A 109 4.83 -27.21 38.15
N GLU A 110 3.56 -27.44 37.81
CA GLU A 110 2.74 -28.47 38.46
C GLU A 110 3.25 -29.89 38.15
N ALA A 111 3.62 -30.14 36.89
CA ALA A 111 4.21 -31.42 36.48
C ALA A 111 5.53 -31.70 37.20
N GLU A 112 6.42 -30.70 37.34
CA GLU A 112 7.66 -30.83 38.09
C GLU A 112 7.40 -31.09 39.58
N ARG A 113 6.35 -30.49 40.13
CA ARG A 113 5.92 -30.68 41.53
C ARG A 113 5.44 -32.12 41.76
N ILE A 114 4.56 -32.62 40.89
CA ILE A 114 4.08 -34.01 40.91
C ILE A 114 5.26 -34.98 40.75
N TYR A 115 6.15 -34.71 39.79
CA TYR A 115 7.33 -35.54 39.58
C TYR A 115 8.20 -35.61 40.85
N LYS A 116 8.48 -34.47 41.50
CA LYS A 116 9.26 -34.44 42.75
C LYS A 116 8.59 -35.24 43.88
N ASP A 117 7.28 -35.16 44.00
CA ASP A 117 6.50 -35.88 45.02
C ASP A 117 6.48 -37.40 44.75
N GLU A 118 6.36 -37.82 43.49
CA GLU A 118 6.30 -39.24 43.07
C GLU A 118 7.68 -39.88 42.81
N ARG A 119 8.75 -39.08 42.69
CA ARG A 119 10.12 -39.54 42.37
C ARG A 119 10.61 -40.65 43.30
N GLY A 120 10.24 -40.61 44.57
CA GLY A 120 10.61 -41.63 45.56
C GLY A 120 9.96 -42.99 45.33
N LEU A 121 8.79 -43.03 44.68
CA LEU A 121 8.04 -44.25 44.35
C LEU A 121 8.39 -44.81 42.97
N LEU A 122 8.80 -43.95 42.03
CA LEU A 122 9.09 -44.31 40.63
C LEU A 122 10.51 -44.87 40.42
N LEU A 123 11.47 -44.57 41.30
CA LEU A 123 12.88 -45.01 41.15
C LEU A 123 13.09 -46.52 41.25
N ASP A 124 12.11 -47.28 41.75
CA ASP A 124 12.20 -48.74 41.93
C ASP A 124 11.42 -49.52 40.84
N ASP A 125 10.81 -48.82 39.87
CA ASP A 125 9.99 -49.42 38.81
C ASP A 125 10.70 -49.39 37.44
N GLU A 126 11.08 -50.57 36.95
CA GLU A 126 11.74 -50.76 35.65
C GLU A 126 10.82 -50.40 34.47
N ALA A 127 9.50 -50.47 34.64
CA ALA A 127 8.53 -50.03 33.64
C ALA A 127 8.48 -48.49 33.51
N ALA A 128 8.71 -47.75 34.60
CA ALA A 128 8.83 -46.29 34.55
C ALA A 128 10.11 -45.85 33.81
N SER A 129 11.24 -46.50 34.08
CA SER A 129 12.52 -46.22 33.40
C SER A 129 12.47 -46.46 31.89
N THR A 130 11.86 -47.56 31.45
CA THR A 130 11.69 -47.85 30.01
C THR A 130 10.76 -46.85 29.31
N ARG A 131 9.71 -46.39 29.99
CA ARG A 131 8.81 -45.35 29.48
C ARG A 131 9.51 -43.99 29.35
N ASP A 132 10.33 -43.61 30.32
CA ASP A 132 11.09 -42.35 30.27
C ASP A 132 12.07 -42.34 29.08
N ALA A 133 12.77 -43.45 28.84
CA ALA A 133 13.66 -43.59 27.68
C ALA A 133 12.91 -43.49 26.33
N MET A 134 11.65 -43.95 26.26
CA MET A 134 10.82 -43.79 25.06
C MET A 134 10.38 -42.35 24.84
N TYR A 135 10.03 -41.61 25.91
CA TYR A 135 9.67 -40.19 25.80
C TYR A 135 10.88 -39.32 25.44
N GLU A 136 12.06 -39.61 25.99
CA GLU A 136 13.31 -38.93 25.61
C GLU A 136 13.61 -39.13 24.11
N GLN A 137 13.40 -40.34 23.59
CA GLN A 137 13.56 -40.60 22.17
C GLN A 137 12.50 -39.89 21.31
N ALA A 138 11.26 -39.74 21.81
CA ALA A 138 10.22 -38.97 21.14
C ALA A 138 10.56 -37.47 21.10
N GLU A 139 11.06 -36.90 22.20
CA GLU A 139 11.53 -35.51 22.26
C GLU A 139 12.68 -35.26 21.28
N PHE A 140 13.62 -36.21 21.18
CA PHE A 140 14.71 -36.14 20.20
C PHE A 140 14.18 -36.06 18.76
N ILE A 141 13.22 -36.91 18.41
CA ILE A 141 12.59 -36.92 17.08
C ILE A 141 11.84 -35.61 16.84
N GLU A 142 11.11 -35.09 17.83
CA GLU A 142 10.40 -33.81 17.73
C GLU A 142 11.36 -32.65 17.44
N ARG A 143 12.49 -32.58 18.16
CA ARG A 143 13.52 -31.57 17.91
C ARG A 143 14.15 -31.70 16.52
N GLU A 144 14.33 -32.91 16.02
CA GLU A 144 14.82 -33.15 14.66
C GLU A 144 13.79 -32.74 13.60
N LEU A 145 12.49 -32.99 13.84
CA LEU A 145 11.39 -32.52 12.98
C LEU A 145 11.28 -30.99 12.98
N GLU A 146 11.43 -30.34 14.12
CA GLU A 146 11.41 -28.88 14.24
C GLU A 146 12.61 -28.27 13.50
N GLN A 147 13.80 -28.84 13.67
CA GLN A 147 14.99 -28.43 12.92
C GLN A 147 14.78 -28.58 11.40
N MET A 148 14.21 -29.69 10.95
CA MET A 148 13.87 -29.88 9.54
C MET A 148 12.80 -28.88 9.08
N THR A 149 11.85 -28.52 9.92
CA THR A 149 10.83 -27.50 9.61
C THR A 149 11.46 -26.12 9.46
N GLU A 150 12.39 -25.74 10.34
CA GLU A 150 13.14 -24.48 10.24
C GLU A 150 14.05 -24.49 9.00
N GLN A 151 14.65 -25.63 8.67
CA GLN A 151 15.40 -25.81 7.42
C GLN A 151 14.50 -25.66 6.19
N VAL A 152 13.33 -26.28 6.17
CA VAL A 152 12.35 -26.13 5.08
C VAL A 152 11.87 -24.69 4.98
N LYS A 153 11.61 -24.01 6.09
CA LYS A 153 11.27 -22.58 6.15
C LYS A 153 12.40 -21.71 5.61
N SER A 154 13.66 -22.01 5.94
CA SER A 154 14.84 -21.35 5.38
C SER A 154 15.01 -21.63 3.88
N VAL A 155 14.77 -22.87 3.43
CA VAL A 155 14.73 -23.22 2.01
C VAL A 155 13.60 -22.47 1.30
N ILE A 156 12.42 -22.32 1.91
CA ILE A 156 11.31 -21.54 1.38
C ILE A 156 11.65 -20.05 1.35
N GLN A 157 12.28 -19.51 2.38
CA GLN A 157 12.73 -18.11 2.42
C GLN A 157 13.78 -17.85 1.34
N THR A 158 14.80 -18.70 1.21
CA THR A 158 15.81 -18.59 0.15
C THR A 158 15.20 -18.82 -1.23
N LEU A 159 14.26 -19.75 -1.39
CA LEU A 159 13.49 -19.94 -2.61
C LEU A 159 12.65 -18.69 -2.92
N ASN A 160 12.01 -18.07 -1.94
CA ASN A 160 11.25 -16.84 -2.11
C ASN A 160 12.18 -15.67 -2.45
N SER A 161 13.35 -15.54 -1.82
CA SER A 161 14.37 -14.55 -2.19
C SER A 161 14.88 -14.78 -3.62
N ASN A 162 15.08 -16.03 -4.01
CA ASN A 162 15.54 -16.42 -5.36
C ASN A 162 14.41 -16.34 -6.42
N GLN A 163 13.15 -16.53 -6.04
CA GLN A 163 11.95 -16.40 -6.88
C GLN A 163 11.37 -14.98 -6.87
N GLY A 164 11.98 -14.06 -6.12
CA GLY A 164 11.72 -12.63 -6.21
C GLY A 164 10.66 -12.06 -5.28
N GLY A 165 10.50 -12.65 -4.10
CA GLY A 165 9.61 -12.19 -3.03
C GLY A 165 10.23 -11.19 -2.06
N ASP A 166 11.52 -10.85 -2.18
CA ASP A 166 12.07 -9.74 -1.39
C ASP A 166 11.83 -8.40 -2.12
N LEU A 167 10.99 -7.58 -1.50
CA LEU A 167 10.70 -6.20 -1.93
C LEU A 167 11.79 -5.24 -1.49
N GLU A 168 12.78 -5.69 -0.71
CA GLU A 168 13.97 -4.90 -0.48
C GLU A 168 14.72 -4.76 -1.80
N ALA A 169 14.81 -3.51 -2.28
CA ALA A 169 15.60 -3.15 -3.43
C ALA A 169 17.06 -3.48 -3.13
N ILE A 170 17.50 -4.67 -3.51
CA ILE A 170 18.93 -4.99 -3.55
C ILE A 170 19.55 -3.96 -4.50
N ASP A 171 20.38 -3.08 -3.93
CA ASP A 171 21.16 -2.07 -4.62
C ASP A 171 21.98 -2.76 -5.72
N GLY A 172 21.48 -2.72 -6.97
CA GLY A 172 22.10 -3.38 -8.12
C GLY A 172 21.18 -4.14 -9.09
N MET A 173 19.86 -4.29 -8.83
CA MET A 173 18.99 -4.96 -9.82
C MET A 173 18.86 -4.15 -11.12
N THR A 174 19.09 -4.81 -12.25
CA THR A 174 18.81 -4.21 -13.55
C THR A 174 17.29 -4.19 -13.79
N PRO A 175 16.77 -3.23 -14.59
CA PRO A 175 15.35 -3.21 -14.94
C PRO A 175 14.84 -4.50 -15.59
N LEU A 176 15.74 -5.26 -16.25
CA LEU A 176 15.40 -6.57 -16.82
C LEU A 176 15.21 -7.63 -15.75
N ASP A 177 16.01 -7.62 -14.69
CA ASP A 177 15.87 -8.55 -13.56
C ASP A 177 14.51 -8.36 -12.86
N VAL A 178 14.05 -7.11 -12.75
CA VAL A 178 12.73 -6.78 -12.23
C VAL A 178 11.62 -7.33 -13.13
N VAL A 179 11.76 -7.23 -14.46
CA VAL A 179 10.76 -7.76 -15.42
C VAL A 179 10.71 -9.28 -15.37
N VAL A 180 11.86 -9.96 -15.38
CA VAL A 180 11.93 -11.43 -15.28
C VAL A 180 11.30 -11.90 -13.97
N ARG A 181 11.52 -11.17 -12.88
CA ARG A 181 10.91 -11.42 -11.57
C ARG A 181 9.39 -11.28 -11.59
N ILE A 182 8.87 -10.20 -12.16
CA ILE A 182 7.42 -9.99 -12.29
C ILE A 182 6.80 -11.11 -13.13
N LEU A 183 7.43 -11.47 -14.24
CA LEU A 183 6.93 -12.53 -15.11
C LEU A 183 6.95 -13.90 -14.43
N ASN A 184 7.98 -14.20 -13.65
CA ASN A 184 8.05 -15.44 -12.89
C ASN A 184 6.94 -15.51 -11.83
N ASN A 185 6.71 -14.42 -11.08
CA ASN A 185 5.62 -14.34 -10.12
C ASN A 185 4.24 -14.45 -10.80
N GLN A 186 4.06 -13.82 -11.95
CA GLN A 186 2.85 -13.92 -12.75
C GLN A 186 2.62 -15.33 -13.28
N LEU A 187 3.68 -16.03 -13.72
CA LEU A 187 3.59 -17.42 -14.16
C LEU A 187 3.18 -18.33 -13.00
N SER A 188 3.81 -18.22 -11.84
CA SER A 188 3.42 -18.99 -10.65
C SER A 188 1.97 -18.71 -10.24
N SER A 189 1.54 -17.45 -10.31
CA SER A 189 0.15 -17.05 -10.04
C SER A 189 -0.82 -17.67 -11.05
N LEU A 190 -0.44 -17.74 -12.33
CA LEU A 190 -1.26 -18.37 -13.37
C LEU A 190 -1.34 -19.89 -13.21
N ILE A 191 -0.23 -20.55 -12.89
CA ILE A 191 -0.22 -22.00 -12.61
C ILE A 191 -1.14 -22.30 -11.42
N TRP A 192 -1.06 -21.49 -10.36
CA TRP A 192 -1.94 -21.64 -9.20
C TRP A 192 -3.41 -21.43 -9.55
N ILE A 193 -3.73 -20.42 -10.38
CA ILE A 193 -5.10 -20.20 -10.86
C ILE A 193 -5.59 -21.40 -11.69
N ASP A 194 -4.75 -21.96 -12.55
CA ASP A 194 -5.09 -23.12 -13.39
C ASP A 194 -5.37 -24.36 -12.52
N GLU A 195 -4.51 -24.66 -11.56
CA GLU A 195 -4.71 -25.75 -10.60
C GLU A 195 -6.03 -25.58 -9.82
N LYS A 196 -6.33 -24.36 -9.36
CA LYS A 196 -7.57 -24.07 -8.63
C LYS A 196 -8.80 -24.12 -9.54
N ALA A 197 -8.66 -23.73 -10.81
CA ALA A 197 -9.74 -23.85 -11.79
C ALA A 197 -10.03 -25.32 -12.12
N GLU A 198 -9.01 -26.16 -12.25
CA GLU A 198 -9.16 -27.62 -12.39
C GLU A 198 -9.81 -28.24 -11.14
N GLU A 199 -9.37 -27.85 -9.94
CA GLU A 199 -9.98 -28.31 -8.69
C GLU A 199 -11.46 -27.93 -8.62
N PHE A 200 -11.80 -26.68 -8.99
CA PHE A 200 -13.18 -26.20 -9.03
C PHE A 200 -14.02 -26.92 -10.09
N SER A 201 -13.46 -27.14 -11.28
CA SER A 201 -14.09 -27.90 -12.37
C SER A 201 -14.37 -29.35 -11.94
N SER A 202 -13.41 -30.00 -11.28
CA SER A 202 -13.58 -31.34 -10.70
C SER A 202 -14.68 -31.38 -9.65
N ARG A 203 -14.74 -30.37 -8.76
CA ARG A 203 -15.81 -30.23 -7.76
C ARG A 203 -17.19 -30.05 -8.42
N ILE A 204 -17.29 -29.21 -9.47
CA ILE A 204 -18.53 -29.05 -10.25
C ILE A 204 -18.93 -30.38 -10.89
N GLN A 205 -18.01 -31.10 -11.51
CA GLN A 205 -18.31 -32.38 -12.16
C GLN A 205 -18.79 -33.43 -11.13
N LYS A 206 -18.15 -33.50 -9.96
CA LYS A 206 -18.59 -34.36 -8.85
C LYS A 206 -20.00 -34.00 -8.39
N LEU A 207 -20.30 -32.71 -8.23
CA LEU A 207 -21.65 -32.23 -7.86
C LEU A 207 -22.69 -32.52 -8.95
N ALA A 208 -22.33 -32.39 -10.23
CA ALA A 208 -23.21 -32.72 -11.34
C ALA A 208 -23.55 -34.23 -11.39
N ILE A 209 -22.54 -35.08 -11.13
CA ILE A 209 -22.73 -36.54 -11.05
C ILE A 209 -23.58 -36.91 -9.83
N GLN A 210 -23.33 -36.30 -8.66
CA GLN A 210 -24.13 -36.51 -7.45
C GLN A 210 -25.56 -36.01 -7.59
N GLY A 211 -25.76 -34.84 -8.22
CA GLY A 211 -27.08 -34.31 -8.54
C GLY A 211 -27.84 -35.22 -9.51
N SER A 212 -27.16 -35.75 -10.54
CA SER A 212 -27.76 -36.73 -11.45
C SER A 212 -28.07 -38.07 -10.78
N ALA A 213 -27.26 -38.50 -9.81
CA ALA A 213 -27.53 -39.71 -9.01
C ALA A 213 -28.74 -39.52 -8.07
N ALA A 214 -28.83 -38.36 -7.41
CA ALA A 214 -29.97 -38.02 -6.55
C ALA A 214 -31.29 -37.92 -7.34
N ASP A 215 -31.25 -37.37 -8.56
CA ASP A 215 -32.42 -37.31 -9.45
C ASP A 215 -32.84 -38.72 -9.92
N ARG A 216 -31.87 -39.64 -10.09
CA ARG A 216 -32.12 -41.03 -10.49
C ARG A 216 -32.69 -41.89 -9.35
N GLU A 217 -32.33 -41.62 -8.10
CA GLU A 217 -32.92 -42.26 -6.92
C GLU A 217 -34.37 -41.79 -6.66
N LEU A 218 -34.71 -40.55 -6.99
CA LEU A 218 -36.09 -40.04 -6.93
C LEU A 218 -37.02 -40.65 -8.00
N ILE A 219 -36.46 -41.21 -9.08
CA ILE A 219 -37.20 -41.82 -10.20
C ILE A 219 -37.22 -43.36 -10.13
N GLY A 220 -36.59 -43.98 -9.11
CA GLY A 220 -36.66 -45.43 -8.89
C GLY A 220 -38.09 -45.93 -8.62
N PRO A 221 -38.49 -47.11 -9.15
CA PRO A 221 -39.89 -47.53 -9.13
C PRO A 221 -40.36 -47.76 -7.69
N ARG A 222 -41.39 -47.02 -7.28
CA ARG A 222 -42.18 -47.37 -6.11
C ARG A 222 -42.95 -48.64 -6.43
N PHE A 223 -42.51 -49.75 -5.85
CA PHE A 223 -43.32 -50.96 -5.72
C PHE A 223 -44.41 -50.74 -4.66
#